data_AF-L8GER4-F1
#
_entry.id   AF-L8GER4-F1
#
_cell.length_a   1.000
_cell.length_b   1.000
_cell.length_c   1.000
_cell.angle_alpha   90.00
_cell.angle_beta   90.00
_cell.angle_gamma   90.00
#
_symmetry.space_group_name_H-M   'P 1'
#
loop_
_entity.id
_entity.type
_entity.pdbx_description
1 polymer ?
#
loop_
_entity_poly.entity_id
_entity_poly.type
_entity_poly.pdbx_seq_one_letter_code
_entity_poly.pdbx_strand_id
1 'polypeptide(L)'
;MSISSVPLSLSLGFLVAAFFGLRLLGGDDDPYLDLRYEGTDTILRTKQPAVGSEFEGDYEGAFKAEYQREYGFTIKERAVVVDNIRVRAIGVTANVKRIPKLKLDAPFSERNAAPHGGVHDVLFRGRRVKTPVYQLSDLGADDIVVGPAIIIDKTSTIVIEPLCKAKITNWGDISIEVQSARKASIGTDLDPIQLSLFSNRFMSI
;
A
#
# COMPACT_ATOMS: atom_id res chain seq x y z
N MET A 1 -8.81 26.28 -16.84
CA MET A 1 -9.84 27.29 -16.53
C MET A 1 -9.60 27.68 -15.08
N SER A 2 -9.11 28.89 -14.82
CA SER A 2 -8.78 29.33 -13.45
C SER A 2 -10.08 29.61 -12.71
N ILE A 3 -10.47 28.72 -11.80
CA ILE A 3 -11.62 28.92 -10.93
C ILE A 3 -11.14 29.88 -9.84
N SER A 4 -11.63 31.12 -9.84
CA SER A 4 -11.42 32.00 -8.68
C SER A 4 -12.05 31.34 -7.46
N SER A 5 -11.34 31.30 -6.34
CA SER A 5 -11.79 30.72 -5.07
C SER A 5 -13.25 31.13 -4.75
N VAL A 6 -14.17 30.16 -4.78
CA VAL A 6 -15.59 30.38 -4.55
C VAL A 6 -15.89 30.09 -3.07
N PRO A 7 -16.64 30.96 -2.36
CA PRO A 7 -17.09 30.66 -1.01
C PRO A 7 -18.02 29.43 -1.00
N LEU A 8 -17.87 28.58 0.03
CA LEU A 8 -18.49 27.26 0.15
C LEU A 8 -20.04 27.26 -0.06
N SER A 9 -20.70 28.38 0.24
CA SER A 9 -22.15 28.55 0.11
C SER A 9 -22.66 28.66 -1.34
N LEU A 10 -21.82 29.08 -2.29
CA LEU A 10 -22.19 29.28 -3.70
C LEU A 10 -21.94 28.05 -4.58
N SER A 11 -21.13 27.08 -4.13
CA SER A 11 -20.73 25.91 -4.93
C SER A 11 -21.73 24.75 -4.93
N LEU A 12 -22.73 24.75 -4.04
CA LEU A 12 -23.66 23.64 -3.87
C LEU A 12 -24.53 23.39 -5.11
N GLY A 13 -24.93 24.45 -5.83
CA GLY A 13 -25.78 24.35 -7.02
C GLY A 13 -25.08 23.74 -8.25
N PHE A 14 -23.78 24.02 -8.44
CA PHE A 14 -22.98 23.41 -9.51
C PHE A 14 -22.62 21.95 -9.21
N LEU A 15 -22.45 21.61 -7.93
CA LEU A 15 -22.25 20.24 -7.47
C LEU A 15 -23.39 19.33 -7.96
N VAL A 16 -24.65 19.73 -7.73
CA VAL A 16 -25.85 18.96 -8.07
C VAL A 16 -25.93 18.62 -9.57
N ALA A 17 -25.53 19.55 -10.46
CA ALA A 17 -25.54 19.34 -11.91
C ALA A 17 -24.46 18.34 -12.38
N ALA A 18 -23.25 18.42 -11.81
CA ALA A 18 -22.18 17.47 -12.12
C ALA A 18 -22.51 16.05 -11.62
N PHE A 19 -23.19 15.94 -10.46
CA PHE A 19 -23.65 14.67 -9.91
C PHE A 19 -24.71 13.96 -10.76
N PHE A 20 -25.64 14.72 -11.33
CA PHE A 20 -26.72 14.12 -12.11
C PHE A 20 -26.23 13.52 -13.44
N GLY A 21 -25.19 14.11 -14.04
CA GLY A 21 -24.65 13.64 -15.32
C GLY A 21 -23.88 12.32 -15.24
N LEU A 22 -23.16 12.07 -14.14
CA LEU A 22 -22.27 10.91 -14.02
C LEU A 22 -22.97 9.65 -13.51
N ARG A 23 -23.99 9.82 -12.65
CA ARG A 23 -24.82 8.72 -12.13
C ARG A 23 -25.55 7.92 -13.22
N LEU A 24 -25.73 8.51 -14.41
CA LEU A 24 -26.31 7.85 -15.59
C LEU A 24 -25.38 6.78 -16.21
N LEU A 25 -24.11 6.71 -15.81
CA LEU A 25 -23.14 5.72 -16.31
C LEU A 25 -22.95 4.52 -15.37
N GLY A 26 -23.73 4.42 -14.29
CA GLY A 26 -23.78 3.23 -13.42
C GLY A 26 -22.52 2.98 -12.57
N GLY A 27 -21.67 3.99 -12.38
CA GLY A 27 -20.53 3.93 -11.47
C GLY A 27 -20.88 4.41 -10.05
N ASP A 28 -20.16 3.92 -9.05
CA ASP A 28 -20.11 4.57 -7.74
C ASP A 28 -19.39 5.91 -7.90
N ASP A 29 -20.13 7.01 -7.76
CA ASP A 29 -19.59 8.36 -7.80
C ASP A 29 -19.12 8.73 -6.39
N ASP A 30 -17.80 8.82 -6.20
CA ASP A 30 -17.21 9.31 -4.95
C ASP A 30 -16.77 10.78 -5.15
N PRO A 31 -17.55 11.75 -4.64
CA PRO A 31 -17.18 13.16 -4.67
C PRO A 31 -16.26 13.55 -3.54
N TYR A 32 -15.37 14.47 -3.88
CA TYR A 32 -14.42 15.08 -2.97
C TYR A 32 -14.34 16.58 -3.24
N LEU A 33 -14.14 17.35 -2.18
CA LEU A 33 -13.72 18.75 -2.26
C LEU A 33 -12.27 18.85 -1.82
N ASP A 34 -11.45 19.51 -2.63
CA ASP A 34 -10.13 19.94 -2.21
C ASP A 34 -10.33 21.32 -1.53
N LEU A 35 -10.18 21.34 -0.21
CA LEU A 35 -10.47 22.48 0.68
C LEU A 35 -9.18 23.02 1.29
N ARG A 36 -9.15 24.33 1.57
CA ARG A 36 -8.05 24.98 2.27
C ARG A 36 -8.53 26.17 3.09
N TYR A 37 -7.70 26.61 4.04
CA TYR A 37 -7.91 27.91 4.67
C TYR A 37 -7.52 29.04 3.71
N GLU A 38 -8.30 30.11 3.68
CA GLU A 38 -8.04 31.28 2.84
C GLU A 38 -6.64 31.86 3.08
N GLY A 39 -5.88 32.11 2.01
CA GLY A 39 -4.51 32.63 2.11
C GLY A 39 -3.48 31.61 2.60
N THR A 40 -3.81 30.31 2.65
CA THR A 40 -2.85 29.23 2.87
C THR A 40 -2.68 28.39 1.59
N ASP A 41 -1.53 27.75 1.42
CA ASP A 41 -1.26 26.82 0.31
C ASP A 41 -1.55 25.35 0.70
N THR A 42 -1.98 25.10 1.93
CA THR A 42 -2.26 23.76 2.45
C THR A 42 -3.67 23.32 2.06
N ILE A 43 -3.75 22.34 1.16
CA ILE A 43 -5.00 21.75 0.68
C ILE A 43 -5.20 20.37 1.30
N LEU A 44 -6.39 20.12 1.84
CA LEU A 44 -6.84 18.79 2.22
C LEU A 44 -8.03 18.36 1.38
N ARG A 45 -8.01 17.09 0.96
CA ARG A 45 -9.11 16.48 0.23
C ARG A 45 -10.11 15.91 1.22
N THR A 46 -11.29 16.49 1.27
CA THR A 46 -12.39 16.04 2.12
C THR A 46 -13.42 15.30 1.27
N LYS A 47 -13.64 14.02 1.60
CA LYS A 47 -14.70 13.21 0.98
C LYS A 47 -16.06 13.75 1.40
N GLN A 48 -17.08 13.65 0.54
CA GLN A 48 -18.44 13.96 0.95
C GLN A 48 -18.82 13.20 2.23
N PRO A 49 -19.19 13.92 3.30
CA PRO A 49 -19.66 13.28 4.52
C PRO A 49 -20.86 12.38 4.24
N ALA A 50 -20.83 11.16 4.75
CA ALA A 50 -21.89 10.19 4.54
C ALA A 50 -23.18 10.63 5.24
N VAL A 51 -24.33 10.23 4.69
CA VAL A 51 -25.63 10.36 5.34
C VAL A 51 -25.60 9.63 6.69
N GLY A 52 -26.02 10.28 7.75
CA GLY A 52 -25.98 9.79 9.13
C GLY A 52 -24.62 9.92 9.84
N SER A 53 -23.61 10.55 9.21
CA SER A 53 -22.33 10.84 9.88
C SER A 53 -22.41 12.11 10.74
N GLU A 54 -21.44 12.28 11.66
CA GLU A 54 -21.31 13.49 12.51
C GLU A 54 -21.31 14.79 11.70
N PHE A 55 -20.78 14.74 10.48
CA PHE A 55 -20.64 15.89 9.59
C PHE A 55 -21.57 15.81 8.38
N GLU A 56 -22.72 15.13 8.46
CA GLU A 56 -23.64 14.97 7.32
C GLU A 56 -23.92 16.33 6.62
N GLY A 57 -23.51 16.43 5.35
CA GLY A 57 -23.65 17.66 4.55
C GLY A 57 -22.68 18.80 4.93
N ASP A 58 -21.91 18.67 6.00
CA ASP A 58 -20.96 19.67 6.50
C ASP A 58 -19.51 19.34 6.08
N TYR A 59 -19.14 19.83 4.89
CA TYR A 59 -17.77 19.73 4.40
C TYR A 59 -16.77 20.54 5.23
N GLU A 60 -17.20 21.64 5.85
CA GLU A 60 -16.31 22.50 6.63
C GLU A 60 -15.92 21.85 7.96
N GLY A 61 -16.90 21.26 8.66
CA GLY A 61 -16.67 20.47 9.87
C GLY A 61 -15.78 19.26 9.61
N ALA A 62 -16.07 18.52 8.53
CA ALA A 62 -15.25 17.37 8.13
C ALA A 62 -13.80 17.78 7.80
N PHE A 63 -13.61 18.87 7.06
CA PHE A 63 -12.29 19.43 6.79
C PHE A 63 -11.55 19.83 8.07
N LYS A 64 -12.20 20.54 9.00
CA LYS A 64 -11.57 20.97 10.26
C LYS A 64 -11.17 19.77 11.12
N ALA A 65 -11.98 18.72 11.16
CA ALA A 65 -11.66 17.49 11.87
C ALA A 65 -10.47 16.76 11.24
N GLU A 66 -10.41 16.66 9.90
CA GLU A 66 -9.27 16.09 9.19
C GLU A 66 -8.00 16.93 9.38
N TYR A 67 -8.10 18.25 9.28
CA TYR A 67 -6.99 19.18 9.49
C TYR A 67 -6.44 19.09 10.92
N GLN A 68 -7.32 19.03 11.93
CA GLN A 68 -6.92 18.82 13.32
C GLN A 68 -6.24 17.46 13.53
N ARG A 69 -6.72 16.39 12.86
CA ARG A 69 -6.13 15.06 12.95
C ARG A 69 -4.74 15.01 12.31
N GLU A 70 -4.56 15.66 11.15
CA GLU A 70 -3.31 15.65 10.39
C GLU A 70 -2.25 16.57 11.01
N TYR A 71 -2.63 17.79 11.37
CA TYR A 71 -1.69 18.84 11.79
C TYR A 71 -1.73 19.16 13.29
N GLY A 72 -2.71 18.66 14.03
CA GLY A 72 -2.83 18.87 15.47
C GLY A 72 -3.37 20.25 15.88
N PHE A 73 -3.80 21.09 14.94
CA PHE A 73 -4.42 22.39 15.22
C PHE A 73 -5.44 22.77 14.13
N THR A 74 -6.20 23.85 14.35
CA THR A 74 -7.05 24.49 13.33
C THR A 74 -6.76 25.99 13.30
N ILE A 75 -6.99 26.64 12.16
CA ILE A 75 -6.81 28.09 12.03
C ILE A 75 -8.13 28.77 12.35
N LYS A 76 -8.16 29.48 13.49
CA LYS A 76 -9.34 30.25 13.92
C LYS A 76 -9.51 31.49 13.05
N GLU A 77 -10.75 31.95 12.93
CA GLU A 77 -11.11 33.21 12.23
C GLU A 77 -10.68 33.28 10.75
N ARG A 78 -10.53 32.12 10.11
CA ARG A 78 -10.18 32.03 8.69
C ARG A 78 -11.20 31.20 7.94
N ALA A 79 -11.67 31.74 6.82
CA ALA A 79 -12.63 31.06 5.98
C ALA A 79 -12.00 29.79 5.37
N VAL A 80 -12.81 28.75 5.24
CA VAL A 80 -12.48 27.57 4.44
C VAL A 80 -13.00 27.82 3.02
N VAL A 81 -12.14 27.65 2.03
CA VAL A 81 -12.44 27.87 0.62
C VAL A 81 -12.35 26.58 -0.16
N VAL A 82 -13.21 26.43 -1.18
CA VAL A 82 -13.12 25.34 -2.15
C VAL A 82 -12.11 25.74 -3.21
N ASP A 83 -11.06 24.94 -3.33
CA ASP A 83 -10.07 25.11 -4.39
C ASP A 83 -10.48 24.30 -5.63
N ASN A 84 -10.83 23.03 -5.45
CA ASN A 84 -11.28 22.15 -6.54
C ASN A 84 -12.44 21.23 -6.12
N ILE A 85 -13.28 20.89 -7.10
CA ILE A 85 -14.30 19.84 -7.00
C ILE A 85 -13.81 18.64 -7.79
N ARG A 86 -13.76 17.46 -7.16
CA ARG A 86 -13.29 16.23 -7.78
C ARG A 86 -14.36 15.16 -7.72
N VAL A 87 -14.61 14.52 -8.85
CA VAL A 87 -15.47 13.34 -8.94
C VAL A 87 -14.62 12.16 -9.40
N ARG A 88 -14.68 11.06 -8.65
CA ARG A 88 -14.06 9.79 -9.03
C ARG A 88 -15.15 8.86 -9.54
N ALA A 89 -15.04 8.46 -10.81
CA ALA A 89 -15.82 7.37 -11.38
C ALA A 89 -14.99 6.08 -11.41
N ILE A 90 -15.61 4.96 -11.04
CA ILE A 90 -14.98 3.64 -11.10
C ILE A 90 -15.67 2.82 -12.18
N GLY A 91 -14.96 2.56 -13.29
CA GLY A 91 -15.41 1.62 -14.32
C GLY A 91 -14.99 0.20 -13.97
N VAL A 92 -15.95 -0.71 -13.80
CA VAL A 92 -15.66 -2.12 -13.56
C VAL A 92 -15.52 -2.83 -14.90
N THR A 93 -14.29 -3.20 -15.26
CA THR A 93 -14.04 -4.11 -16.38
C THR A 93 -14.14 -5.57 -15.93
N ALA A 94 -14.42 -6.50 -16.85
CA ALA A 94 -14.45 -7.92 -16.53
C ALA A 94 -13.15 -8.35 -15.81
N ASN A 95 -13.31 -9.00 -14.65
CA ASN A 95 -12.19 -9.44 -13.82
C ASN A 95 -11.26 -10.36 -14.64
N VAL A 96 -9.97 -9.99 -14.72
CA VAL A 96 -8.93 -10.91 -15.16
C VAL A 96 -8.84 -12.03 -14.12
N LYS A 97 -9.41 -13.18 -14.44
CA LYS A 97 -9.34 -14.36 -13.57
C LYS A 97 -7.88 -14.80 -13.51
N ARG A 98 -7.25 -14.66 -12.35
CA ARG A 98 -5.95 -15.30 -12.08
C ARG A 98 -6.11 -16.80 -12.24
N ILE A 99 -5.23 -17.42 -13.03
CA ILE A 99 -5.21 -18.86 -13.22
C ILE A 99 -4.38 -19.48 -12.09
N PRO A 100 -4.92 -20.45 -11.33
CA PRO A 100 -4.14 -21.10 -10.29
C PRO A 100 -2.99 -21.88 -10.91
N LYS A 101 -1.82 -21.84 -10.28
CA LYS A 101 -0.76 -22.80 -10.56
C LYS A 101 -1.23 -24.16 -10.07
N LEU A 102 -1.05 -25.19 -10.90
CA LEU A 102 -1.43 -26.55 -10.54
C LEU A 102 -0.65 -26.99 -9.30
N LYS A 103 -1.36 -27.66 -8.38
CA LYS A 103 -0.70 -28.47 -7.35
C LYS A 103 -0.02 -29.62 -8.05
N LEU A 104 1.25 -29.85 -7.71
CA LEU A 104 1.95 -31.05 -8.15
C LEU A 104 1.49 -32.22 -7.26
N ASP A 105 1.38 -33.41 -7.84
CA ASP A 105 0.74 -34.58 -7.20
C ASP A 105 1.48 -35.08 -5.95
N ALA A 106 2.73 -34.69 -5.76
CA ALA A 106 3.55 -35.02 -4.60
C ALA A 106 4.07 -33.76 -3.90
N PRO A 107 4.18 -33.76 -2.56
CA PRO A 107 4.72 -32.64 -1.79
C PRO A 107 6.21 -32.41 -2.11
N PHE A 108 6.66 -31.15 -2.02
CA PHE A 108 8.03 -30.74 -2.35
C PHE A 108 9.12 -31.67 -1.77
N SER A 109 8.97 -32.08 -0.51
CA SER A 109 9.91 -32.96 0.21
C SER A 109 10.02 -34.36 -0.38
N GLU A 110 8.95 -34.87 -0.99
CA GLU A 110 8.92 -36.20 -1.61
C GLU A 110 9.36 -36.18 -3.07
N ARG A 111 9.21 -35.03 -3.75
CA ARG A 111 9.64 -34.89 -5.14
C ARG A 111 11.16 -34.94 -5.31
N ASN A 112 11.93 -34.90 -4.21
CA ASN A 112 13.40 -34.81 -4.23
C ASN A 112 13.85 -33.86 -5.34
N ALA A 113 13.21 -32.69 -5.43
CA ALA A 113 13.46 -31.74 -6.51
C ALA A 113 14.93 -31.38 -6.44
N ALA A 114 15.71 -31.97 -7.34
CA ALA A 114 17.15 -31.80 -7.34
C ALA A 114 17.42 -30.31 -7.53
N PRO A 115 18.35 -29.73 -6.76
CA PRO A 115 18.72 -28.34 -6.97
C PRO A 115 19.05 -28.10 -8.44
N HIS A 116 18.32 -27.18 -9.08
CA HIS A 116 18.54 -26.78 -10.46
C HIS A 116 19.91 -26.12 -10.56
N GLY A 117 20.87 -26.78 -11.22
CA GLY A 117 22.26 -26.32 -11.28
C GLY A 117 23.11 -26.68 -10.05
N GLY A 118 22.54 -27.32 -9.03
CA GLY A 118 23.26 -27.86 -7.88
C GLY A 118 23.28 -26.96 -6.63
N VAL A 119 24.27 -27.21 -5.77
CA VAL A 119 24.45 -26.51 -4.48
C VAL A 119 25.73 -25.69 -4.55
N HIS A 120 25.62 -24.38 -4.32
CA HIS A 120 26.74 -23.44 -4.42
C HIS A 120 27.13 -22.87 -3.06
N ASP A 121 28.39 -22.47 -2.90
CA ASP A 121 28.84 -21.73 -1.71
C ASP A 121 28.50 -20.25 -1.85
N VAL A 122 27.53 -19.79 -1.06
CA VAL A 122 27.06 -18.39 -1.06
C VAL A 122 27.46 -17.73 0.25
N LEU A 123 27.93 -16.48 0.18
CA LEU A 123 28.37 -15.72 1.35
C LEU A 123 27.19 -15.01 2.02
N PHE A 124 26.76 -15.49 3.20
CA PHE A 124 25.77 -14.82 4.05
C PHE A 124 26.45 -14.28 5.31
N ARG A 125 26.34 -12.97 5.57
CA ARG A 125 26.89 -12.31 6.77
C ARG A 125 28.33 -12.72 7.10
N GLY A 126 29.18 -12.78 6.06
CA GLY A 126 30.61 -13.14 6.19
C GLY A 126 30.90 -14.64 6.31
N ARG A 127 29.90 -15.53 6.24
CA ARG A 127 30.08 -17.00 6.25
C ARG A 127 29.62 -17.61 4.93
N ARG A 128 30.42 -18.51 4.37
CA ARG A 128 30.01 -19.29 3.20
C ARG A 128 29.09 -20.42 3.64
N VAL A 129 27.92 -20.52 3.02
CA VAL A 129 26.93 -21.56 3.31
C VAL A 129 26.53 -22.24 2.00
N LYS A 130 26.45 -23.57 2.04
CA LYS A 130 25.96 -24.40 0.93
C LYS A 130 24.49 -24.08 0.69
N THR A 131 24.19 -23.60 -0.51
CA THR A 131 22.90 -23.01 -0.87
C THR A 131 22.38 -23.70 -2.14
N PRO A 132 21.30 -24.50 -2.05
CA PRO A 132 20.66 -25.09 -3.22
C PRO A 132 19.99 -24.00 -4.07
N VAL A 133 20.04 -24.20 -5.38
CA VAL A 133 19.35 -23.38 -6.37
C VAL A 133 18.14 -24.15 -6.88
N TYR A 134 16.99 -23.50 -7.07
CA TYR A 134 15.76 -24.09 -7.59
C TYR A 134 15.22 -23.26 -8.75
N GLN A 135 14.60 -23.89 -9.74
CA GLN A 135 13.84 -23.16 -10.76
C GLN A 135 12.39 -23.01 -10.29
N LEU A 136 11.80 -21.81 -10.40
CA LEU A 136 10.42 -21.55 -9.98
C LEU A 136 9.41 -22.41 -10.75
N SER A 137 9.72 -22.84 -11.98
CA SER A 137 8.88 -23.75 -12.77
C SER A 137 8.70 -25.12 -12.12
N ASP A 138 9.68 -25.56 -11.32
CA ASP A 138 9.74 -26.91 -10.74
C ASP A 138 9.05 -26.94 -9.36
N LEU A 139 8.67 -25.76 -8.85
CA LEU A 139 7.93 -25.59 -7.62
C LEU A 139 6.43 -25.49 -7.90
N GLY A 140 5.64 -26.31 -7.21
CA GLY A 140 4.19 -26.33 -7.24
C GLY A 140 3.57 -25.44 -6.17
N ALA A 141 2.25 -25.27 -6.24
CA ALA A 141 1.50 -24.58 -5.21
C ALA A 141 1.66 -25.27 -3.83
N ASP A 142 1.74 -24.47 -2.77
CA ASP A 142 1.98 -24.86 -1.38
C ASP A 142 3.39 -25.39 -1.04
N ASP A 143 4.30 -25.47 -2.02
CA ASP A 143 5.68 -25.85 -1.76
C ASP A 143 6.38 -24.85 -0.82
N ILE A 144 7.29 -25.39 0.00
CA ILE A 144 8.06 -24.64 0.99
C ILE A 144 9.55 -24.80 0.71
N VAL A 145 10.23 -23.67 0.54
CA VAL A 145 11.69 -23.60 0.40
C VAL A 145 12.25 -22.92 1.65
N VAL A 146 13.02 -23.65 2.45
CA VAL A 146 13.66 -23.13 3.66
C VAL A 146 15.03 -22.57 3.29
N GLY A 147 15.33 -21.35 3.76
CA GLY A 147 16.62 -20.72 3.53
C GLY A 147 17.76 -21.34 4.36
N PRO A 148 19.03 -21.24 3.92
CA PRO A 148 19.47 -20.49 2.74
C PRO A 148 19.19 -21.24 1.43
N ALA A 149 18.56 -20.57 0.46
CA ALA A 149 18.26 -21.12 -0.86
C ALA A 149 18.17 -20.01 -1.91
N ILE A 150 18.31 -20.35 -3.18
CA ILE A 150 18.08 -19.43 -4.30
C ILE A 150 16.97 -20.00 -5.18
N ILE A 151 16.01 -19.17 -5.58
CA ILE A 151 14.96 -19.52 -6.54
C ILE A 151 15.16 -18.65 -7.78
N ILE A 152 15.34 -19.28 -8.93
CA ILE A 152 15.50 -18.62 -10.23
C ILE A 152 14.16 -18.64 -10.96
N ASP A 153 13.72 -17.48 -11.39
CA ASP A 153 12.60 -17.29 -12.30
C ASP A 153 13.10 -16.73 -13.64
N LYS A 154 12.23 -16.68 -14.66
CA LYS A 154 12.58 -16.21 -16.01
C LYS A 154 13.15 -14.79 -16.03
N THR A 155 12.71 -13.93 -15.11
CA THR A 155 13.08 -12.51 -15.09
C THR A 155 13.68 -12.05 -13.75
N SER A 156 13.84 -12.95 -12.79
CA SER A 156 14.31 -12.58 -11.45
C SER A 156 15.07 -13.72 -10.77
N THR A 157 15.91 -13.37 -9.81
CA THR A 157 16.60 -14.32 -8.93
C THR A 157 16.29 -13.94 -7.50
N ILE A 158 15.72 -14.86 -6.74
CA ILE A 158 15.16 -14.63 -5.43
C ILE A 158 16.01 -15.38 -4.42
N VAL A 159 16.65 -14.65 -3.51
CA VAL A 159 17.49 -15.23 -2.46
C VAL A 159 16.66 -15.38 -1.20
N ILE A 160 16.53 -16.61 -0.71
CA ILE A 160 15.91 -16.93 0.57
C ILE A 160 17.03 -16.99 1.60
N GLU A 161 17.12 -15.95 2.44
CA GLU A 161 18.16 -15.84 3.46
C GLU A 161 18.02 -16.90 4.58
N PRO A 162 19.10 -17.16 5.35
CA PRO A 162 18.99 -17.93 6.59
C PRO A 162 17.92 -17.35 7.53
N LEU A 163 17.16 -18.23 8.19
CA LEU A 163 15.99 -17.88 9.03
C LEU A 163 14.77 -17.37 8.24
N CYS A 164 14.78 -17.45 6.91
CA CYS A 164 13.61 -17.18 6.09
C CYS A 164 13.03 -18.48 5.51
N LYS A 165 11.73 -18.45 5.22
CA LYS A 165 11.00 -19.54 4.58
C LYS A 165 10.15 -18.99 3.45
N ALA A 166 10.35 -19.49 2.24
CA ALA A 166 9.53 -19.16 1.08
C ALA A 166 8.40 -20.19 0.94
N LYS A 167 7.18 -19.72 0.66
CA LYS A 167 6.03 -20.54 0.29
C LYS A 167 5.51 -20.11 -1.08
N ILE A 168 5.34 -21.06 -1.98
CA ILE A 168 4.69 -20.81 -3.27
C ILE A 168 3.17 -20.79 -3.06
N THR A 169 2.53 -19.70 -3.44
CA THR A 169 1.07 -19.56 -3.34
C THR A 169 0.37 -20.30 -4.48
N ASN A 170 -0.94 -20.51 -4.34
CA ASN A 170 -1.78 -21.10 -5.39
C ASN A 170 -1.80 -20.28 -6.70
N TRP A 171 -1.37 -19.02 -6.67
CA TRP A 171 -1.33 -18.14 -7.86
C TRP A 171 0.07 -18.07 -8.48
N GLY A 172 1.06 -18.77 -7.93
CA GLY A 172 2.45 -18.71 -8.36
C GLY A 172 3.26 -17.56 -7.74
N ASP A 173 2.63 -16.70 -6.94
CA ASP A 173 3.33 -15.71 -6.12
C ASP A 173 4.19 -16.42 -5.05
N ILE A 174 5.28 -15.77 -4.60
CA ILE A 174 6.17 -16.30 -3.56
C ILE A 174 5.98 -15.45 -2.30
N SER A 175 5.51 -16.09 -1.22
CA SER A 175 5.40 -15.48 0.11
C SER A 175 6.64 -15.83 0.92
N ILE A 176 7.35 -14.84 1.44
CA ILE A 176 8.56 -15.05 2.25
C ILE A 176 8.25 -14.67 3.69
N GLU A 177 8.31 -15.66 4.57
CA GLU A 177 8.22 -15.48 6.01
C GLU A 177 9.62 -15.32 6.57
N VAL A 178 9.88 -14.15 7.18
CA VAL A 178 11.13 -13.88 7.90
C VAL A 178 10.93 -14.28 9.35
N GLN A 179 11.59 -15.35 9.81
CA GLN A 179 11.60 -15.62 11.23
C GLN A 179 12.42 -14.52 11.90
N SER A 180 11.79 -13.79 12.81
CA SER A 180 12.48 -12.78 13.62
C SER A 180 13.69 -13.46 14.26
N ALA A 181 14.90 -13.10 13.83
CA ALA A 181 16.05 -13.15 14.72
C ALA A 181 15.62 -12.42 16.00
N ARG A 182 15.91 -12.99 17.18
CA ARG A 182 15.56 -12.44 18.50
C ARG A 182 15.56 -10.91 18.40
N LYS A 183 14.44 -10.25 18.76
CA LYS A 183 14.46 -8.82 19.06
C LYS A 183 15.71 -8.60 19.89
N ALA A 184 16.71 -7.91 19.34
CA ALA A 184 17.73 -7.34 20.20
C ALA A 184 16.93 -6.61 21.27
N SER A 185 17.17 -6.96 22.53
CA SER A 185 16.61 -6.21 23.64
C SER A 185 16.90 -4.76 23.32
N ILE A 186 15.85 -3.98 23.04
CA ILE A 186 16.01 -2.55 22.81
C ILE A 186 16.53 -2.03 24.15
N GLY A 187 17.85 -1.82 24.23
CA GLY A 187 18.46 -1.17 25.36
C GLY A 187 18.11 0.31 25.33
N THR A 188 18.29 0.98 26.45
CA THR A 188 18.24 2.45 26.55
C THR A 188 19.43 3.15 25.88
N ASP A 189 20.28 2.40 25.17
CA ASP A 189 21.45 2.94 24.51
C ASP A 189 21.04 3.62 23.19
N LEU A 190 21.45 4.86 23.05
CA LEU A 190 20.97 5.78 22.03
C LEU A 190 21.60 5.41 20.67
N ASP A 191 20.89 4.70 19.79
CA ASP A 191 21.39 4.38 18.44
C ASP A 191 21.15 5.58 17.50
N PRO A 192 22.20 6.32 17.08
CA PRO A 192 22.07 7.48 16.21
C PRO A 192 21.51 7.12 14.82
N ILE A 193 21.66 5.85 14.37
CA ILE A 193 21.09 5.38 13.10
C ILE A 193 19.57 5.24 13.23
N GLN A 194 19.08 4.68 14.34
CA GLN A 194 17.64 4.61 14.58
C GLN A 194 17.04 6.01 14.75
N LEU A 195 17.72 6.90 15.48
CA LEU A 195 17.28 8.30 15.60
C LEU A 195 17.21 9.02 14.26
N SER A 196 18.20 8.81 13.38
CA SER A 196 18.18 9.40 12.02
C SER A 196 17.04 8.84 11.17
N LEU A 197 16.76 7.55 11.25
CA LEU A 197 15.61 6.91 10.57
C LEU A 197 14.27 7.43 11.11
N PHE A 198 14.14 7.65 12.42
CA PHE A 198 12.96 8.28 13.00
C PHE A 198 12.84 9.74 12.54
N SER A 199 13.91 10.53 12.62
CA SER A 199 13.91 11.94 12.20
C SER A 199 13.50 12.12 10.73
N ASN A 200 14.00 11.26 9.85
CA ASN A 200 13.72 11.38 8.41
C ASN A 200 12.35 10.80 7.99
N ARG A 201 11.73 9.97 8.82
CA ARG A 201 10.37 9.44 8.54
C ARG A 201 9.26 10.41 8.93
N PHE A 202 9.56 11.43 9.74
CA PHE A 202 8.61 12.47 10.17
C PHE A 202 8.82 13.84 9.50
N MET A 203 9.85 14.02 8.66
CA MET A 203 10.10 15.27 7.90
C MET A 203 9.58 15.25 6.46
N SER A 204 8.83 14.22 6.05
CA SER A 204 8.05 14.22 4.81
C SER A 204 6.56 14.27 5.12
N ILE A 205 6.13 15.33 5.79
CA ILE A 205 4.76 15.87 5.73
C ILE A 205 4.90 17.38 5.59
#